data_AF-A0A832F4Q0-F1
#
_entry.id   AF-A0A832F4Q0-F1
#
_cell.length_a   1.000
_cell.length_b   1.000
_cell.length_c   1.000
_cell.angle_alpha   90.00
_cell.angle_beta   90.00
_cell.angle_gamma   90.00
#
_symmetry.space_group_name_H-M   'P 1'
#
loop_
_entity.id
_entity.type
_entity.pdbx_description
1 polymer ?
#
loop_
_entity_poly.entity_id
_entity_poly.type
_entity_poly.pdbx_seq_one_letter_code
_entity_poly.pdbx_strand_id
1 'polypeptide(L)'
;MGETFIVNRIELRRNLTILGVSELNIDKLEAELDKRHRHVNAVAFAELLQKAGLRREEIINIFRRIGVDDVKITDIMNTLDEEKINEAYGRVVELDVGD
;
A
#
# COMPACT_ATOMS: atom_id res chain seq x y z
N MET A 1 -1.12 -5.53 14.54
CA MET A 1 -0.35 -6.66 13.97
C MET A 1 -0.53 -6.57 12.46
N GLY A 2 0.53 -6.33 11.68
CA GLY A 2 0.39 -6.12 10.24
C GLY A 2 0.11 -7.44 9.52
N GLU A 3 -1.03 -7.52 8.84
CA GLU A 3 -1.35 -8.68 8.00
C GLU A 3 -0.39 -8.76 6.81
N THR A 4 0.03 -9.98 6.50
CA THR A 4 0.94 -10.27 5.40
C THR A 4 0.30 -11.21 4.40
N PHE A 5 0.47 -10.93 3.11
CA PHE A 5 0.02 -11.80 2.03
C PHE A 5 1.15 -12.12 1.07
N ILE A 6 0.97 -13.22 0.33
CA ILE A 6 1.87 -13.63 -0.74
C ILE A 6 1.31 -13.07 -2.05
N VAL A 7 2.12 -12.29 -2.76
CA VAL A 7 1.73 -11.73 -4.05
C VAL A 7 2.48 -12.41 -5.18
N ASN A 8 1.77 -12.81 -6.24
CA ASN A 8 2.40 -13.25 -7.48
C ASN A 8 2.84 -12.03 -8.28
N ARG A 9 4.15 -11.84 -8.45
CA ARG A 9 4.71 -10.63 -9.09
C ARG A 9 4.23 -10.43 -10.53
N ILE A 10 4.08 -11.52 -11.28
CA ILE A 10 3.64 -11.46 -12.68
C ILE A 10 2.19 -10.95 -12.75
N GLU A 11 1.32 -11.47 -11.90
CA GLU A 11 -0.09 -11.03 -11.82
C GLU A 11 -0.19 -9.61 -11.28
N LEU A 12 0.63 -9.25 -10.29
CA LEU A 12 0.66 -7.90 -9.76
C LEU A 12 1.05 -6.88 -10.83
N ARG A 13 2.19 -7.09 -11.51
CA ARG A 13 2.65 -6.23 -12.60
C ARG A 13 1.58 -6.07 -13.66
N ARG A 14 0.95 -7.17 -14.09
CA ARG A 14 -0.15 -7.14 -15.06
C ARG A 14 -1.33 -6.28 -14.58
N ASN A 15 -1.76 -6.46 -13.33
CA ASN A 15 -2.85 -5.66 -12.77
C ASN A 15 -2.49 -4.17 -12.68
N LEU A 16 -1.29 -3.83 -12.25
CA LEU A 16 -0.82 -2.44 -12.17
C LEU A 16 -0.74 -1.78 -13.56
N THR A 17 -0.24 -2.49 -14.57
CA THR A 17 -0.22 -1.99 -15.95
C THR A 17 -1.64 -1.75 -16.49
N ILE A 18 -2.59 -2.64 -16.20
CA ILE A 18 -4.00 -2.47 -16.61
C ILE A 18 -4.62 -1.23 -15.96
N LEU A 19 -4.23 -0.92 -14.72
CA LEU A 19 -4.68 0.25 -13.97
C LEU A 19 -3.94 1.54 -14.35
N GLY A 20 -3.09 1.51 -15.38
CA GLY A 20 -2.40 2.70 -15.87
C GLY A 20 -1.24 3.19 -14.99
N VAL A 21 -0.74 2.34 -14.09
CA VAL A 21 0.43 2.65 -13.27
C VAL A 21 1.66 2.69 -14.16
N SER A 22 2.46 3.75 -14.06
CA SER A 22 3.69 3.89 -14.86
C SER A 22 4.70 2.78 -14.54
N GLU A 23 5.42 2.30 -15.56
CA GLU A 23 6.47 1.26 -15.40
C GLU A 23 7.48 1.62 -14.30
N LEU A 24 7.90 2.89 -14.22
CA LEU A 24 8.79 3.36 -13.17
C LEU A 24 8.24 3.16 -11.74
N ASN A 25 6.94 3.29 -11.54
CA ASN A 25 6.29 3.04 -10.25
C ASN A 25 6.12 1.54 -10.00
N ILE A 26 5.86 0.75 -11.05
CA ILE A 26 5.81 -0.71 -10.98
C ILE A 26 7.18 -1.27 -10.57
N ASP A 27 8.27 -0.84 -11.19
CA ASP A 27 9.63 -1.28 -10.86
C ASP A 27 10.03 -0.90 -9.42
N LYS A 28 9.63 0.28 -8.94
CA LYS A 28 9.81 0.67 -7.53
C LYS A 28 9.04 -0.24 -6.58
N LEU A 29 7.78 -0.54 -6.91
CA LEU A 29 6.96 -1.48 -6.15
C LEU A 29 7.61 -2.86 -6.11
N GLU A 30 8.05 -3.40 -7.26
CA GLU A 30 8.72 -4.70 -7.33
C GLU A 30 10.04 -4.72 -6.55
N ALA A 31 10.82 -3.64 -6.55
CA ALA A 31 12.07 -3.53 -5.78
C ALA A 31 11.82 -3.52 -4.26
N GLU A 32 10.76 -2.86 -3.79
CA GLU A 32 10.38 -2.87 -2.37
C GLU A 32 9.82 -4.23 -1.93
N LEU A 33 9.15 -4.94 -2.84
CA LEU A 33 8.69 -6.31 -2.66
C LEU A 33 9.83 -7.35 -2.68
N ASP A 34 10.98 -7.03 -3.26
CA ASP A 34 12.15 -7.92 -3.30
C ASP A 34 12.95 -7.91 -1.99
N LYS A 35 13.06 -6.74 -1.35
CA LYS A 35 13.79 -6.57 -0.09
C LYS A 35 13.06 -7.15 1.12
N ARG A 36 11.74 -7.26 1.08
CA ARG A 36 10.91 -7.83 2.15
C ARG A 36 10.48 -9.24 1.72
N HIS A 37 11.16 -10.28 2.23
CA HIS A 37 10.79 -11.70 2.11
C HIS A 37 9.28 -11.89 1.89
N ARG A 38 8.84 -12.55 0.79
CA ARG A 38 7.51 -13.09 0.35
C ARG A 38 6.17 -12.62 0.98
N HIS A 39 6.18 -12.15 2.21
CA HIS A 39 5.16 -11.55 3.03
C HIS A 39 5.17 -10.03 2.90
N VAL A 40 4.23 -9.53 2.10
CA VAL A 40 4.02 -8.09 1.92
C VAL A 40 3.09 -7.62 3.02
N ASN A 41 3.50 -6.64 3.82
CA ASN A 41 2.59 -5.97 4.74
C ASN A 41 1.55 -5.20 3.93
N ALA A 42 0.27 -5.51 4.16
CA ALA A 42 -0.81 -4.97 3.34
C ALA A 42 -1.03 -3.46 3.49
N VAL A 43 -0.81 -2.92 4.67
CA VAL A 43 -0.91 -1.47 4.90
C VAL A 43 0.21 -0.74 4.17
N ALA A 44 1.44 -1.23 4.30
CA ALA A 44 2.59 -0.67 3.57
C ALA A 44 2.41 -0.77 2.04
N PHE A 45 1.80 -1.86 1.57
CA PHE A 45 1.50 -2.01 0.15
C PHE A 45 0.42 -1.04 -0.34
N ALA A 46 -0.65 -0.86 0.42
CA ALA A 46 -1.70 0.11 0.14
C ALA A 46 -1.12 1.54 0.07
N GLU A 47 -0.18 1.86 0.96
CA GLU A 47 0.52 3.14 0.98
C GLU A 47 1.35 3.36 -0.30
N LEU A 48 2.11 2.35 -0.73
CA LEU A 48 2.88 2.41 -1.98
C LEU A 48 1.99 2.62 -3.20
N LEU A 49 0.82 1.97 -3.23
CA LEU A 49 -0.17 2.15 -4.29
C LEU A 49 -0.74 3.58 -4.30
N GLN A 50 -1.04 4.17 -3.13
CA GLN A 50 -1.44 5.58 -3.07
C GLN A 50 -0.31 6.50 -3.56
N LYS A 51 0.94 6.25 -3.14
CA LYS A 51 2.12 7.02 -3.58
C LYS A 51 2.36 6.89 -5.09
N ALA A 52 1.95 5.77 -5.69
CA ALA A 52 1.99 5.55 -7.14
C ALA A 52 0.83 6.25 -7.90
N GLY A 53 -0.09 6.92 -7.19
CA GLY A 53 -1.18 7.71 -7.76
C GLY A 53 -2.53 7.01 -7.84
N LEU A 54 -2.67 5.79 -7.31
CA LEU A 54 -3.93 5.07 -7.35
C LEU A 54 -4.95 5.62 -6.36
N ARG A 55 -6.21 5.64 -6.78
CA ARG A 55 -7.34 6.02 -5.92
C ARG A 55 -7.71 4.88 -4.98
N ARG A 56 -8.36 5.21 -3.86
CA ARG A 56 -8.87 4.24 -2.86
C ARG A 56 -9.64 3.08 -3.50
N GLU A 57 -10.53 3.37 -4.44
CA GLU A 57 -11.33 2.36 -5.14
C GLU A 57 -10.47 1.39 -5.99
N GLU A 58 -9.41 1.90 -6.62
CA GLU A 58 -8.48 1.09 -7.42
C GLU A 58 -7.63 0.19 -6.52
N ILE A 59 -7.20 0.71 -5.37
CA ILE A 59 -6.46 -0.05 -4.36
C ILE A 59 -7.31 -1.19 -3.82
N ILE A 60 -8.56 -0.91 -3.45
CA ILE A 60 -9.54 -1.93 -3.03
C ILE A 60 -9.70 -3.01 -4.12
N ASN A 61 -9.82 -2.60 -5.37
CA ASN A 61 -9.94 -3.54 -6.50
C ASN A 61 -8.70 -4.42 -6.66
N ILE A 62 -7.49 -3.87 -6.46
CA ILE A 62 -6.25 -4.67 -6.45
C ILE A 62 -6.30 -5.71 -5.34
N PHE A 63 -6.65 -5.31 -4.12
CA PHE A 63 -6.72 -6.22 -2.98
C PHE A 63 -7.74 -7.36 -3.19
N ARG A 64 -8.92 -7.06 -3.76
CA ARG A 64 -9.88 -8.10 -4.13
C ARG A 64 -9.31 -9.05 -5.18
N ARG A 65 -8.62 -8.54 -6.20
CA ARG A 65 -8.03 -9.35 -7.29
C ARG A 65 -6.92 -10.29 -6.82
N ILE A 66 -6.18 -9.90 -5.79
CA ILE A 66 -5.15 -10.77 -5.17
C ILE A 66 -5.72 -11.69 -4.09
N GLY A 67 -7.05 -11.70 -3.90
CA GLY A 67 -7.75 -12.64 -3.01
C GLY A 67 -7.88 -12.20 -1.56
N VAL A 68 -7.77 -10.91 -1.25
CA VAL A 68 -8.03 -10.38 0.10
C VAL A 68 -9.53 -10.11 0.27
N ASP A 69 -10.10 -10.61 1.37
CA ASP A 69 -11.52 -10.42 1.73
C ASP A 69 -11.87 -8.97 2.05
N ASP A 70 -13.08 -8.52 1.70
CA ASP A 70 -13.57 -7.14 1.93
C ASP A 70 -13.47 -6.68 3.40
N VAL A 71 -13.62 -7.58 4.37
CA VAL A 71 -13.43 -7.27 5.80
C VAL A 71 -11.97 -6.87 6.07
N LYS A 72 -11.01 -7.64 5.54
CA LYS A 72 -9.58 -7.36 5.67
C LYS A 72 -9.17 -6.11 4.90
N ILE A 73 -9.73 -5.91 3.70
CA ILE A 73 -9.50 -4.68 2.94
C ILE A 73 -9.92 -3.46 3.76
N THR A 74 -11.08 -3.53 4.40
CA THR A 74 -11.58 -2.46 5.26
C THR A 74 -10.60 -2.18 6.41
N ASP A 75 -10.12 -3.23 7.08
CA ASP A 75 -9.14 -3.12 8.16
C ASP A 75 -7.80 -2.51 7.71
N ILE A 76 -7.29 -2.95 6.56
CA ILE A 76 -6.07 -2.40 5.92
C ILE A 76 -6.24 -0.91 5.62
N MET A 77 -7.37 -0.54 5.03
CA MET A 77 -7.62 0.86 4.66
C MET A 77 -7.81 1.75 5.89
N ASN A 78 -8.50 1.27 6.93
CA ASN A 78 -8.63 2.00 8.19
C ASN A 78 -7.26 2.19 8.86
N THR A 79 -6.46 1.13 8.94
CA THR A 79 -5.10 1.21 9.50
C THR A 79 -4.24 2.19 8.71
N LEU A 80 -4.36 2.20 7.37
CA LEU A 80 -3.67 3.17 6.51
C LEU A 80 -4.08 4.62 6.81
N ASP A 81 -5.38 4.87 6.99
CA ASP A 81 -5.89 6.18 7.37
C ASP A 81 -5.38 6.60 8.78
N GLU A 82 -5.34 5.67 9.73
CA GLU A 82 -4.79 5.89 11.08
C GLU A 82 -3.29 6.18 11.07
N GLU A 83 -2.49 5.44 10.30
CA GLU A 83 -1.05 5.70 10.16
C GLU A 83 -0.79 7.07 9.53
N LYS A 84 -1.57 7.47 8.53
CA LYS A 84 -1.49 8.81 7.94
C LYS A 84 -1.82 9.92 8.92
N ILE A 85 -2.85 9.73 9.73
CA ILE A 85 -3.24 10.68 10.77
C ILE A 85 -2.09 10.79 11.78
N ASN A 86 -1.57 9.66 12.29
CA ASN A 86 -0.47 9.66 13.24
C ASN A 86 0.81 10.30 12.67
N GLU A 87 1.15 10.04 11.40
CA GLU A 87 2.32 10.65 10.75
C GLU A 87 2.14 12.18 10.61
N ALA A 88 0.93 12.64 10.28
CA ALA A 88 0.61 14.06 10.22
C ALA A 88 0.66 14.72 11.61
N TYR A 89 0.08 14.11 12.64
CA TYR A 89 0.10 14.63 14.01
C TYR A 89 1.52 14.61 14.61
N GLY A 90 2.30 13.56 14.39
CA GLY A 90 3.69 13.48 14.83
C GLY A 90 4.56 14.58 14.23
N ARG A 91 4.38 14.86 12.93
CA ARG A 91 5.04 16.00 12.26
C ARG A 91 4.67 17.35 12.85
N VAL A 92 3.41 17.55 13.23
CA VAL A 92 2.95 18.81 13.83
C VAL A 92 3.57 19.00 15.21
N VAL A 93 3.68 17.94 16.01
CA VAL A 93 4.30 18.01 17.35
C VAL A 93 5.81 18.26 17.28
N GLU A 94 6.53 17.66 16.34
CA GLU A 94 7.97 17.93 16.15
C GLU A 94 8.26 19.38 15.72
N LEU A 95 7.32 20.04 15.04
CA LEU A 95 7.46 21.44 14.63
C LEU A 95 7.15 22.43 15.76
N ASP A 96 6.33 22.05 16.75
CA ASP A 96 5.90 22.91 17.85
C ASP A 96 6.85 22.86 19.07
N VAL A 97 7.65 21.80 19.20
CA VAL A 97 8.61 21.61 20.32
C VAL A 97 10.02 22.14 19.97
N GLY A 98 10.16 22.82 18.83
CA GLY A 98 11.41 23.36 18.32
C GLY A 98 11.46 24.88 18.25
N ASP A 99 11.16 25.58 19.35
CA ASP A 99 11.54 26.99 19.56
C ASP A 99 12.04 27.20 21.01
#